data_AF-A0A4D4MTD9-F1
#
_entry.id   AF-A0A4D4MTD9-F1
#
_cell.length_a   1.000
_cell.length_b   1.000
_cell.length_c   1.000
_cell.angle_alpha   90.00
_cell.angle_beta   90.00
_cell.angle_gamma   90.00
#
_symmetry.space_group_name_H-M   'P 1'
#
loop_
_entity.id
_entity.type
_entity.pdbx_description
1 polymer ?
#
loop_
_entity_poly.entity_id
_entity_poly.type
_entity_poly.pdbx_seq_one_letter_code
_entity_poly.pdbx_strand_id
1 'polypeptide(L)'
;MVLPELWTTGAFAYESFDAEAESLEGPTSDAMANAASEAGVWLHAGSIPERAPDGTLYNTSLVFTPGVNSPPRTARSTASVSTRARPC
;
A
#
# COMPACT_ATOMS: atom_id res chain seq x y z
N MET A 1 -13.49 8.45 2.69
CA MET A 1 -13.59 7.01 2.99
C MET A 1 -12.26 6.53 3.54
N VAL A 2 -12.26 5.44 4.33
CA VAL A 2 -11.06 4.90 4.96
C VAL A 2 -11.04 3.38 4.80
N LEU A 3 -9.94 2.82 4.28
CA LEU A 3 -9.69 1.38 4.23
C LEU A 3 -8.72 0.94 5.35
N PRO A 4 -8.73 -0.34 5.74
CA PRO A 4 -7.85 -0.87 6.79
C PRO A 4 -6.36 -0.89 6.40
N GLU A 5 -5.48 -1.02 7.38
CA GLU A 5 -4.05 -1.29 7.17
C GLU A 5 -3.82 -2.65 6.48
N LEU A 6 -2.89 -2.71 5.52
CA LEU A 6 -2.43 -3.92 4.82
C LEU A 6 -3.58 -4.79 4.28
N TRP A 7 -4.64 -4.15 3.79
CA TRP A 7 -5.89 -4.81 3.42
C TRP A 7 -5.79 -5.66 2.15
N THR A 8 -4.76 -5.45 1.32
CA THR A 8 -4.53 -6.23 0.09
C THR A 8 -3.99 -7.63 0.36
N THR A 9 -3.31 -7.82 1.49
CA THR A 9 -2.65 -9.10 1.85
C THR A 9 -3.10 -9.65 3.21
N GLY A 10 -3.58 -8.77 4.10
CA GLY A 10 -3.90 -9.05 5.50
C GLY A 10 -2.77 -8.65 6.45
N ALA A 11 -3.10 -7.91 7.51
CA ALA A 11 -2.13 -7.31 8.43
C ALA A 11 -1.13 -8.29 9.10
N PHE A 12 -1.48 -9.58 9.17
CA PHE A 12 -0.65 -10.61 9.78
C PHE A 12 0.00 -11.58 8.77
N ALA A 13 -0.23 -11.40 7.47
CA ALA A 13 0.30 -12.25 6.41
C ALA A 13 1.73 -11.86 6.01
N TYR A 14 2.63 -11.67 6.98
CA TYR A 14 3.98 -11.13 6.73
C TYR A 14 4.82 -11.98 5.77
N GLU A 15 4.53 -13.27 5.65
CA GLU A 15 5.19 -14.19 4.72
C GLU A 15 4.86 -13.89 3.25
N SER A 16 3.71 -13.27 2.96
CA SER A 16 3.30 -12.91 1.60
C SER A 16 3.72 -11.50 1.20
N PHE A 17 4.18 -10.66 2.13
CA PHE A 17 4.44 -9.25 1.82
C PHE A 17 5.50 -9.06 0.74
N ASP A 18 6.57 -9.88 0.72
CA ASP A 18 7.61 -9.75 -0.30
C ASP A 18 7.09 -10.07 -1.72
N ALA A 19 6.30 -11.14 -1.84
CA ALA A 19 5.74 -11.59 -3.12
C ALA A 19 4.64 -10.65 -3.64
N GLU A 20 3.85 -10.08 -2.74
CA GLU A 20 2.69 -9.25 -3.06
C GLU A 20 2.98 -7.74 -2.98
N ALA A 21 4.23 -7.34 -2.69
CA ALA A 21 4.61 -5.94 -2.60
C ALA A 21 4.56 -5.27 -3.98
N GLU A 22 3.87 -4.14 -4.05
CA GLU A 22 3.76 -3.32 -5.25
C GLU A 22 4.72 -2.13 -5.22
N SER A 23 5.02 -1.52 -6.38
CA SER A 23 5.61 -0.18 -6.38
C SER A 23 4.59 0.86 -5.93
N LEU A 24 5.05 2.07 -5.61
CA LEU A 24 4.15 3.18 -5.22
C LEU A 24 3.12 3.55 -6.31
N GLU A 25 3.53 3.41 -7.56
CA GLU A 25 2.71 3.64 -8.76
C GLU A 25 2.18 2.29 -9.30
N GLY A 26 1.88 1.37 -8.38
CA GLY A 26 1.37 0.03 -8.68
C GLY A 26 -0.15 -0.01 -8.94
N PRO A 27 -0.66 -1.19 -9.32
CA PRO A 27 -2.06 -1.37 -9.70
C PRO A 27 -3.05 -0.97 -8.60
N THR A 28 -2.72 -1.18 -7.32
CA THR A 28 -3.59 -0.74 -6.22
C THR A 28 -3.67 0.78 -6.14
N SER A 29 -2.57 1.48 -6.37
CA SER A 29 -2.54 2.95 -6.40
C SER A 29 -3.43 3.50 -7.50
N ASP A 30 -3.28 2.95 -8.72
CA ASP A 30 -4.08 3.34 -9.89
C ASP A 30 -5.58 3.08 -9.68
N ALA A 31 -5.93 1.89 -9.19
CA ALA A 31 -7.32 1.53 -8.94
C ALA A 31 -7.97 2.44 -7.89
N MET A 32 -7.25 2.81 -6.83
CA MET A 32 -7.77 3.66 -5.76
C MET A 32 -7.83 5.14 -6.17
N ALA A 33 -6.90 5.61 -6.99
CA ALA A 33 -6.97 6.95 -7.60
C ALA A 33 -8.24 7.08 -8.46
N ASN A 34 -8.49 6.10 -9.32
CA ASN A 34 -9.68 6.07 -10.17
C ASN A 34 -10.96 6.02 -9.33
N ALA A 35 -11.03 5.13 -8.34
CA ALA A 35 -12.19 5.02 -7.45
C ALA A 35 -12.46 6.33 -6.68
N ALA A 36 -11.43 7.00 -6.17
CA ALA A 36 -11.58 8.27 -5.47
C ALA A 36 -12.08 9.39 -6.39
N SER A 37 -11.58 9.44 -7.63
CA SER A 37 -12.00 10.40 -8.65
C SER A 37 -13.44 10.15 -9.09
N GLU A 38 -13.81 8.91 -9.41
CA GLU A 38 -15.17 8.52 -9.85
C GLU A 38 -16.21 8.79 -8.77
N ALA A 39 -15.89 8.48 -7.51
CA ALA A 39 -16.79 8.74 -6.39
C ALA A 39 -16.79 10.20 -5.94
N GLY A 40 -15.81 11.02 -6.36
CA GLY A 40 -15.69 12.42 -5.95
C GLY A 40 -15.38 12.58 -4.45
N VAL A 41 -14.59 11.67 -3.87
CA VAL A 41 -14.32 11.64 -2.41
C VAL A 41 -12.84 11.71 -2.09
N TRP A 42 -12.53 12.17 -0.87
CA TRP A 42 -11.24 11.88 -0.25
C TRP A 42 -11.20 10.42 0.19
N LEU A 43 -10.11 9.73 -0.15
CA LEU A 43 -9.92 8.33 0.17
C LEU A 43 -8.58 8.12 0.89
N HIS A 44 -8.63 7.71 2.14
CA HIS A 44 -7.51 7.05 2.80
C HIS A 44 -7.58 5.57 2.42
N ALA A 45 -6.81 5.14 1.43
CA ALA A 45 -6.87 3.79 0.87
C ALA A 45 -6.12 2.76 1.73
N GLY A 46 -6.20 2.91 3.06
CA GLY A 46 -5.48 2.06 4.00
C GLY A 46 -3.98 2.10 3.75
N SER A 47 -3.35 0.94 3.87
CA SER A 47 -1.96 0.76 3.47
C SER A 47 -1.72 -0.55 2.73
N ILE A 48 -0.59 -0.60 2.02
CA ILE A 48 -0.15 -1.76 1.22
C ILE A 48 1.31 -2.11 1.54
N PRO A 49 1.75 -3.36 1.30
CA PRO A 49 3.17 -3.65 1.18
C PRO A 49 3.71 -2.95 -0.08
N GLU A 50 4.63 -2.02 0.11
CA GLU A 50 5.33 -1.31 -0.97
C GLU A 50 6.76 -1.82 -1.09
N ARG A 51 7.21 -2.10 -2.32
CA ARG A 51 8.61 -2.33 -2.65
C ARG A 51 9.24 -1.05 -3.21
N ALA A 52 10.20 -0.49 -2.47
CA ALA A 52 10.99 0.64 -2.93
C ALA A 52 12.02 0.22 -4.00
N PRO A 53 12.59 1.17 -4.76
CA PRO A 53 13.56 0.86 -5.82
C PRO A 53 14.82 0.13 -5.35
N ASP A 54 15.19 0.27 -4.07
CA ASP A 54 16.32 -0.43 -3.44
C ASP A 54 15.96 -1.83 -2.92
N GLY A 55 14.71 -2.26 -3.11
CA GLY A 55 14.18 -3.53 -2.64
C GLY A 55 13.64 -3.51 -1.22
N THR A 56 13.76 -2.40 -0.49
CA THR A 56 13.22 -2.27 0.87
C THR A 56 11.70 -2.35 0.87
N LEU A 57 11.13 -3.10 1.81
CA LEU A 57 9.69 -3.21 1.99
C LEU A 57 9.17 -2.19 3.02
N TYR A 58 8.12 -1.48 2.64
CA TYR A 58 7.40 -0.54 3.49
C TYR A 58 5.95 -0.96 3.66
N ASN A 59 5.37 -0.62 4.80
CA ASN A 59 3.94 -0.55 4.98
C ASN A 59 3.55 0.90 4.70
N THR A 60 2.88 1.13 3.57
CA THR A 60 2.69 2.47 3.03
C THR A 60 1.23 2.83 2.95
N SER A 61 0.84 3.87 3.69
CA SER A 61 -0.50 4.45 3.63
C SER A 61 -0.64 5.37 2.43
N LEU A 62 -1.75 5.23 1.69
CA LEU A 62 -2.07 6.02 0.51
C LEU A 62 -3.29 6.91 0.76
N VAL A 63 -3.20 8.20 0.41
CA VAL A 63 -4.30 9.15 0.51
C VAL A 63 -4.52 9.86 -0.83
N PHE A 64 -5.74 9.76 -1.36
CA PHE A 64 -6.17 10.36 -2.61
C PHE A 64 -7.17 11.49 -2.37
N THR A 65 -7.12 12.48 -3.26
CA THR A 65 -8.06 13.61 -3.27
C THR A 65 -9.13 13.42 -4.35
N PRO A 66 -10.33 14.00 -4.18
CA PRO A 66 -11.28 14.10 -5.27
C PRO A 66 -10.66 14.87 -6.45
N GLY A 67 -10.75 14.34 -7.66
CA GLY A 67 -10.27 14.97 -8.88
C GLY A 67 -9.49 14.03 -9.77
N VAL A 68 -9.50 14.31 -11.08
CA VAL A 68 -8.83 13.47 -12.07
C VAL A 68 -7.32 13.60 -11.92
N ASN A 69 -6.61 12.47 -11.80
CA ASN A 69 -5.14 12.36 -11.85
C ASN A 69 -4.34 13.16 -10.80
N SER A 70 -4.85 13.30 -9.57
CA SER A 70 -4.01 13.81 -8.48
C SER A 70 -3.12 12.71 -7.90
N PRO A 71 -1.79 12.88 -7.86
CA PRO A 71 -0.90 11.86 -7.29
C PRO A 71 -1.19 11.65 -5.79
N PRO A 72 -1.08 10.41 -5.27
CA PRO A 72 -1.35 10.13 -3.88
C PRO A 72 -0.39 10.88 -2.96
N ARG A 73 -0.92 11.33 -1.82
CA ARG A 73 -0.08 11.69 -0.66
C ARG A 73 0.20 10.42 0.13
N THR A 74 1.46 10.20 0.47
CA THR A 74 1.91 8.92 1.04
C THR A 74 2.63 9.12 2.37
N ALA A 75 2.44 8.17 3.27
CA ALA A 75 3.16 8.06 4.53
C ALA A 75 3.69 6.62 4.65
N ARG A 76 5.00 6.46 4.82
CA ARG A 76 5.67 5.15 4.90
C ARG A 76 6.09 4.85 6.32
N SER A 77 5.93 3.59 6.73
CA SER A 77 6.62 3.01 7.88
C SER A 77 7.37 1.77 7.40
N THR A 78 8.55 1.49 7.96
CA THR A 78 9.32 0.30 7.58
C THR A 78 8.56 -0.95 7.99
N ALA A 79 8.16 -1.77 7.01
CA ALA A 79 7.63 -3.10 7.30
C ALA A 79 8.81 -4.00 7.63
N SER A 80 9.01 -4.30 8.91
CA SER A 80 10.03 -5.28 9.31
C SER A 80 9.52 -6.69 9.00
N VAL A 81 9.71 -7.17 7.78
CA VAL A 81 9.60 -8.61 7.49
C VAL A 81 10.83 -9.26 8.11
N SER A 82 10.68 -9.79 9.32
CA SER A 82 11.73 -10.60 9.94
C SER A 82 11.84 -11.90 9.16
N THR A 83 12.71 -11.95 8.15
CA THR A 83 13.07 -13.19 7.44
C THR A 83 13.90 -14.13 8.31
N ARG A 84 13.78 -14.09 9.65
CA ARG A 84 14.31 -15.15 10.49
C ARG A 84 13.40 -16.36 10.37
N ALA A 85 13.51 -17.03 9.22
CA ALA A 85 13.34 -18.47 9.16
C ALA A 85 14.10 -19.02 10.37
N ARG A 86 13.38 -19.58 11.33
CA ARG A 86 14.03 -20.42 12.33
C ARG A 86 14.62 -21.58 11.52
N PRO A 87 15.95 -21.79 11.49
CA PRO A 87 16.41 -23.12 11.15
C PRO A 87 15.83 -24.07 12.21
N CYS A 88 15.41 -25.26 11.77
CA CYS A 88 14.92 -26.34 12.63
C CYS A 88 15.80 -26.52 13.88
#